data_AF-R5M2I7-F1
#
_entry.id   AF-R5M2I7-F1
#
_cell.length_a   1.000
_cell.length_b   1.000
_cell.length_c   1.000
_cell.angle_alpha   90.00
_cell.angle_beta   90.00
_cell.angle_gamma   90.00
#
_symmetry.space_group_name_H-M   'P 1'
#
loop_
_entity.id
_entity.type
_entity.pdbx_description
1 polymer ?
#
loop_
_entity_poly.entity_id
_entity_poly.type
_entity_poly.pdbx_seq_one_letter_code
_entity_poly.pdbx_strand_id
1 'polypeptide(L)' 'MKKKLRLRKWVKNTIAIICFFAIAYLFTHFILNSINKFDEVAQKCDESKGYVCSYYEARQFLIDNE' A
#
# COMPACT_ATOMS: atom_id res chain seq x y z
N MET A 1 -38.32 24.33 -13.39
CA MET A 1 -36.91 24.78 -13.46
C MET A 1 -36.05 24.02 -12.46
N LYS A 2 -35.10 23.19 -12.89
CA LYS A 2 -34.16 22.51 -11.98
C LYS A 2 -33.10 23.52 -11.51
N LYS A 3 -33.13 23.92 -10.23
CA LYS A 3 -32.07 24.75 -9.63
C LYS A 3 -30.79 23.92 -9.51
N LYS A 4 -29.71 24.33 -10.18
CA LYS A 4 -28.38 23.71 -9.99
C LYS A 4 -27.87 24.09 -8.59
N LEU A 5 -27.91 23.14 -7.66
CA LEU A 5 -27.28 23.27 -6.35
C LEU A 5 -25.76 23.32 -6.56
N ARG A 6 -25.16 24.51 -6.37
CA ARG A 6 -23.70 24.69 -6.41
C ARG A 6 -23.16 24.58 -4.99
N LEU A 7 -22.23 23.64 -4.78
CA LEU A 7 -21.49 23.54 -3.51
C LEU A 7 -20.72 24.83 -3.24
N ARG A 8 -20.82 25.35 -2.01
CA ARG A 8 -20.04 26.50 -1.54
C ARG A 8 -18.54 26.19 -1.63
N LYS A 9 -17.72 27.20 -1.91
CA LYS A 9 -16.27 27.06 -2.13
C LYS A 9 -15.56 26.35 -0.96
N TRP A 10 -15.94 26.67 0.28
CA TRP A 10 -15.41 26.02 1.48
C TRP A 10 -15.75 24.53 1.56
N VAL A 11 -16.98 24.14 1.19
CA VAL A 11 -17.39 22.73 1.18
C VAL A 11 -16.55 21.92 0.18
N LYS A 12 -16.27 22.49 -1.00
CA LYS A 12 -15.39 21.84 -1.98
C LYS A 12 -13.98 21.64 -1.44
N ASN A 13 -13.46 22.64 -0.72
CA ASN A 13 -12.11 22.58 -0.14
C ASN A 13 -12.04 21.53 0.97
N THR A 14 -13.05 21.46 1.84
CA THR A 14 -13.14 20.44 2.89
C THR A 14 -13.23 19.02 2.30
N ILE A 15 -14.05 18.82 1.25
CA ILE A 15 -14.13 17.52 0.57
C ILE A 15 -12.77 17.13 -0.02
N ALA A 16 -12.06 18.07 -0.67
CA ALA A 16 -10.74 17.80 -1.23
C ALA A 16 -9.72 17.37 -0.16
N ILE A 17 -9.73 18.03 1.01
CA ILE A 17 -8.86 17.68 2.13
C ILE A 17 -9.18 16.28 2.67
N ILE A 18 -10.47 15.96 2.85
CA ILE A 18 -10.90 14.64 3.33
C ILE A 18 -10.48 13.55 2.33
N CYS A 19 -10.70 13.78 1.03
CA CYS A 19 -10.27 12.84 -0.01
C CYS A 19 -8.76 12.64 -0.01
N PHE A 20 -7.97 13.71 0.17
CA PHE A 20 -6.52 13.62 0.25
C PHE A 20 -6.07 12.71 1.40
N PHE A 21 -6.61 12.90 2.60
CA PHE A 21 -6.28 12.05 3.75
C PHE A 21 -6.75 10.61 3.56
N ALA A 22 -7.94 10.39 2.98
CA ALA A 22 -8.43 9.04 2.71
C ALA A 22 -7.52 8.29 1.74
N ILE A 23 -7.06 8.96 0.67
CA ILE A 23 -6.12 8.37 -0.30
C ILE A 23 -4.78 8.08 0.37
N ALA A 24 -4.21 9.03 1.11
CA ALA A 24 -2.94 8.86 1.81
C ALA A 24 -2.97 7.68 2.79
N TYR A 25 -4.08 7.54 3.53
CA TYR A 25 -4.28 6.42 4.46
C TYR A 25 -4.31 5.08 3.73
N LEU A 26 -5.07 4.98 2.63
CA LEU A 26 -5.13 3.75 1.83
C LEU A 26 -3.78 3.37 1.25
N PHE A 27 -3.03 4.33 0.69
CA PHE A 27 -1.69 4.08 0.16
C PHE A 27 -0.72 3.61 1.25
N THR A 28 -0.75 4.24 2.42
CA THR A 28 0.10 3.87 3.54
C THR A 28 -0.16 2.43 3.96
N HIS A 29 -1.43 2.06 4.17
CA HIS A 29 -1.80 0.69 4.52
C HIS A 29 -1.41 -0.33 3.45
N PHE A 30 -1.60 0.00 2.17
CA PHE A 30 -1.25 -0.88 1.08
C PHE A 30 0.27 -1.13 1.02
N ILE A 31 1.06 -0.07 1.13
CA ILE A 31 2.53 -0.16 1.12
C ILE A 31 3.04 -0.95 2.33
N LEU A 32 2.56 -0.64 3.54
CA LEU A 32 2.94 -1.39 4.74
C LEU A 32 2.60 -2.87 4.64
N ASN A 33 1.40 -3.20 4.16
CA ASN A 33 1.01 -4.60 3.98
C ASN A 33 1.87 -5.31 2.92
N SER A 34 2.23 -4.60 1.85
CA SER A 34 3.13 -5.13 0.82
C SER A 34 4.54 -5.38 1.37
N ILE A 35 5.07 -4.46 2.17
CA ILE A 35 6.39 -4.59 2.79
C ILE A 35 6.38 -5.76 3.77
N ASN A 36 5.38 -5.83 4.66
CA ASN A 36 5.29 -6.90 5.65
C ASN A 36 5.23 -8.29 4.98
N LYS A 37 4.46 -8.44 3.90
CA LYS A 37 4.43 -9.68 3.13
C LYS A 37 5.77 -10.03 2.51
N PHE A 38 6.49 -9.03 2.00
CA PHE A 38 7.82 -9.24 1.45
C PHE A 38 8.82 -9.65 2.54
N ASP A 39 8.72 -9.05 3.72
CA ASP A 39 9.54 -9.41 4.90
C ASP A 39 9.29 -10.84 5.35
N GLU A 40 8.01 -11.27 5.39
CA GLU A 40 7.66 -12.67 5.69
C GLU A 40 8.25 -13.64 4.68
N VAL A 41 8.32 -13.27 3.40
CA VAL A 41 8.96 -14.09 2.36
C VAL A 41 10.47 -14.11 2.57
N ALA A 42 11.08 -12.96 2.79
CA ALA A 42 12.52 -12.85 3.02
C ALA A 42 12.91 -13.74 4.22
N GLN A 43 12.16 -13.68 5.30
CA GLN A 43 12.38 -14.54 6.47
C GLN A 43 12.27 -16.03 6.12
N LYS A 44 11.28 -16.45 5.32
CA LYS A 44 11.17 -17.85 4.87
C LYS A 44 12.32 -18.27 3.96
N CYS A 45 12.80 -17.36 3.12
CA CYS A 45 14.00 -17.58 2.31
C CYS A 45 15.22 -17.79 3.22
N ASP A 46 15.39 -16.95 4.23
CA ASP A 46 16.49 -17.03 5.20
C ASP A 46 16.47 -18.36 5.94
N GLU A 47 15.30 -18.78 6.43
CA GLU A 47 15.10 -20.07 7.10
C GLU A 47 15.39 -21.25 6.16
N SER A 48 15.01 -21.16 4.88
CA SER A 48 15.25 -22.21 3.89
C SER A 48 16.73 -22.33 3.48
N LYS A 49 17.45 -21.21 3.42
CA LYS A 49 18.83 -21.14 2.92
C LYS A 49 19.87 -21.22 4.04
N GLY A 50 19.49 -20.90 5.28
CA GLY A 50 20.38 -20.86 6.44
C GLY A 50 21.29 -19.62 6.49
N TYR A 51 21.00 -18.60 5.68
CA TYR A 51 21.68 -17.30 5.66
C TYR A 51 20.71 -16.19 5.24
N VAL A 52 21.06 -14.93 5.51
CA VAL A 52 20.22 -13.78 5.11
C VAL A 52 20.18 -13.66 3.59
N CYS A 53 19.02 -13.93 2.99
CA CYS A 53 18.75 -13.84 1.57
C CYS A 53 18.86 -12.40 1.08
N SER A 54 19.49 -12.23 -0.08
CA SER A 54 19.44 -10.97 -0.82
C SER A 54 18.03 -10.71 -1.37
N TYR A 55 17.76 -9.46 -1.74
CA TYR A 55 16.49 -9.07 -2.38
C TYR A 55 16.14 -9.95 -3.59
N TYR A 56 17.12 -10.30 -4.42
CA TYR A 56 16.90 -11.12 -5.62
C TYR A 56 16.57 -12.57 -5.27
N GLU A 57 17.18 -13.13 -4.22
CA GLU A 57 16.90 -14.48 -3.75
C GLU A 57 15.53 -14.57 -3.10
N ALA A 58 15.16 -13.61 -2.25
CA ALA A 58 13.82 -13.53 -1.67
C ALA A 58 12.75 -13.37 -2.75
N ARG A 59 13.02 -12.55 -3.78
CA ARG A 59 12.12 -12.40 -4.94
C ARG A 59 11.99 -13.70 -5.74
N GLN A 60 13.09 -14.41 -6.00
CA GLN A 60 13.05 -15.68 -6.71
C GLN A 60 12.31 -16.75 -5.90
N PHE A 61 12.54 -16.79 -4.59
CA PHE A 61 11.84 -17.66 -3.66
C PHE A 61 10.32 -17.41 -3.67
N LEU A 62 9.89 -16.15 -3.77
CA LEU A 62 8.49 -15.78 -3.98
C LEU A 62 7.90 -16.38 -5.26
N ILE A 63 8.63 -16.28 -6.38
CA ILE A 63 8.18 -16.77 -7.69
C ILE A 63 8.11 -18.31 -7.72
N ASP A 64 9.07 -18.97 -7.08
CA ASP A 64 9.16 -20.43 -7.09
C ASP A 64 8.15 -21.11 -6.13
N ASN A 65 7.55 -20.36 -5.19
CA ASN A 65 6.62 -20.86 -4.17
C ASN A 65 5.19 -20.27 -4.28
N GLU A 66 4.87 -19.55 -5.36
CA GLU A 66 3.51 -19.12 -5.72
C GLU A 66 2.83 -20.14 -6.65
#